data_AF-A0A943A718-F1
#
_entry.id   AF-A0A943A718-F1
#
_cell.length_a   1.000
_cell.length_b   1.000
_cell.length_c   1.000
_cell.angle_alpha   90.00
_cell.angle_beta   90.00
_cell.angle_gamma   90.00
#
_symmetry.space_group_name_H-M   'P 1'
#
loop_
_entity.id
_entity.type
_entity.pdbx_description
1 polymer ?
#
loop_
_entity_poly.entity_id
_entity_poly.type
_entity_poly.pdbx_seq_one_letter_code
_entity_poly.pdbx_strand_id
1 'polypeptide(L)'
;MNDKEELKQIYDIFTDCWRLYKKLYPPGRPEDDVYWQGVVKEIEVLRKNHHHSRLCEDLLLAVAKDLENKAKRNNPVASIKK
;
A
#
# COMPACT_ATOMS: atom_id res chain seq x y z
N MET A 1 12.87 21.07 13.69
CA MET A 1 12.69 20.90 12.24
C MET A 1 12.01 22.16 11.75
N ASN A 2 12.49 22.77 10.68
CA ASN A 2 11.80 23.92 10.08
C ASN A 2 10.62 23.40 9.24
N ASP A 3 9.49 24.10 9.18
CA ASP A 3 8.27 23.71 8.46
C ASP A 3 8.53 23.24 7.02
N LYS A 4 9.55 23.81 6.34
CA LYS A 4 9.98 23.39 4.99
C LYS A 4 10.54 21.96 4.94
N GLU A 5 11.28 21.55 5.97
CA GLU A 5 11.85 20.20 6.07
C GLU A 5 10.75 19.19 6.39
N GLU A 6 9.79 19.56 7.23
CA GLU A 6 8.60 18.74 7.52
C GLU A 6 7.74 18.53 6.29
N LEU A 7 7.44 19.61 5.56
CA LEU A 7 6.67 19.52 4.33
C LEU A 7 7.35 18.65 3.28
N LYS A 8 8.69 18.71 3.20
CA LYS A 8 9.47 17.83 2.32
C LYS A 8 9.36 16.36 2.73
N GLN A 9 9.49 16.03 4.01
CA GLN A 9 9.33 14.65 4.49
C GLN A 9 7.91 14.12 4.22
N ILE A 10 6.89 14.95 4.44
CA ILE A 10 5.49 14.60 4.12
C ILE A 10 5.35 14.31 2.62
N TYR A 11 5.89 15.17 1.76
CA TYR A 11 5.88 14.98 0.31
C TYR A 11 6.57 13.66 -0.11
N ASP A 12 7.71 13.35 0.49
CA ASP A 12 8.46 12.12 0.21
C ASP A 12 7.64 10.88 0.60
N ILE A 13 7.00 10.90 1.78
CA ILE A 13 6.09 9.82 2.23
C ILE A 13 4.95 9.59 1.23
N PHE A 14 4.24 10.65 0.82
CA PHE A 14 3.15 10.53 -0.15
C PHE A 14 3.64 9.98 -1.49
N THR A 15 4.77 10.49 -1.97
CA THR A 15 5.35 10.10 -3.26
C THR A 15 5.75 8.62 -3.26
N ASP A 16 6.36 8.14 -2.20
CA ASP A 16 6.77 6.75 -2.10
C ASP A 16 5.58 5.80 -1.92
N CYS A 17 4.57 6.18 -1.13
CA CYS A 17 3.32 5.42 -1.04
C CYS A 17 2.62 5.31 -2.40
N TRP A 18 2.62 6.39 -3.18
CA TRP A 18 2.09 6.38 -4.55
C TRP A 18 2.88 5.46 -5.48
N ARG A 19 4.23 5.51 -5.43
CA ARG A 19 5.09 4.62 -6.23
C ARG A 19 4.86 3.15 -5.88
N LEU A 20 4.71 2.84 -4.59
CA LEU A 20 4.38 1.50 -4.11
C LEU A 20 3.03 1.05 -4.66
N TYR A 21 1.98 1.87 -4.51
CA TYR A 21 0.65 1.58 -5.03
C TYR A 21 0.69 1.27 -6.54
N LYS A 22 1.36 2.11 -7.33
CA LYS A 22 1.51 1.91 -8.77
C LYS A 22 2.25 0.60 -9.11
N LYS A 23 3.28 0.23 -8.35
CA LYS A 23 4.05 -1.01 -8.54
C LYS A 23 3.21 -2.26 -8.29
N LEU A 24 2.32 -2.20 -7.30
CA LEU A 24 1.46 -3.32 -6.89
C LEU A 24 0.15 -3.41 -7.70
N TYR A 25 -0.12 -2.45 -8.57
CA TYR A 25 -1.33 -2.42 -9.39
C TYR A 25 -1.10 -3.02 -10.79
N PRO A 26 -2.02 -3.85 -11.32
CA PRO A 26 -3.26 -4.31 -10.70
C PRO A 26 -3.00 -5.33 -9.59
N PRO A 27 -3.87 -5.42 -8.58
CA PRO A 27 -3.68 -6.39 -7.52
C PRO A 27 -3.84 -7.82 -8.04
N GLY A 28 -3.06 -8.74 -7.47
CA GLY A 28 -3.19 -10.18 -7.68
C GLY A 28 -4.53 -10.73 -7.18
N ARG A 29 -4.75 -12.03 -7.39
CA ARG A 29 -5.94 -12.72 -6.87
C ARG A 29 -5.91 -12.77 -5.34
N PRO A 30 -7.06 -12.82 -4.65
CA PRO A 30 -7.09 -12.99 -3.20
C PRO A 30 -6.34 -14.24 -2.71
N GLU A 31 -6.29 -15.32 -3.51
CA GLU A 31 -5.64 -16.59 -3.17
C GLU A 31 -4.15 -16.65 -3.57
N ASP A 32 -3.60 -15.58 -4.15
CA ASP A 32 -2.20 -15.51 -4.55
C ASP A 32 -1.32 -15.12 -3.37
N ASP A 33 -0.99 -16.10 -2.53
CA ASP A 33 -0.16 -15.90 -1.34
C ASP A 33 1.22 -15.32 -1.68
N VAL A 34 1.79 -15.66 -2.83
CA VAL A 34 3.10 -15.15 -3.27
C VAL A 34 3.03 -13.65 -3.54
N TYR A 35 1.99 -13.20 -4.25
CA TYR A 35 1.73 -11.77 -4.45
C TYR A 35 1.55 -11.04 -3.12
N TRP A 36 0.71 -11.55 -2.21
CA TRP A 36 0.41 -10.89 -0.93
C TRP A 36 1.61 -10.86 0.02
N GLN A 37 2.43 -11.92 0.05
CA GLN A 37 3.71 -11.90 0.77
C GLN A 37 4.66 -10.83 0.20
N GLY A 38 4.69 -10.67 -1.13
CA GLY A 38 5.43 -9.60 -1.79
C GLY A 38 4.93 -8.20 -1.38
N VAL A 39 3.62 -7.99 -1.34
CA VAL A 39 3.00 -6.74 -0.85
C VAL A 39 3.45 -6.42 0.57
N VAL A 40 3.34 -7.38 1.50
CA VAL A 40 3.75 -7.20 2.90
C VAL A 40 5.23 -6.85 2.99
N LYS A 41 6.09 -7.52 2.23
CA LYS A 41 7.54 -7.24 2.22
C LYS A 41 7.84 -5.80 1.77
N GLU A 42 7.21 -5.34 0.70
CA GLU A 42 7.43 -3.98 0.17
C GLU A 42 6.90 -2.91 1.13
N ILE A 43 5.74 -3.15 1.76
CA ILE A 43 5.18 -2.29 2.82
C ILE A 43 6.16 -2.18 3.99
N GLU A 44 6.71 -3.30 4.47
CA GLU A 44 7.65 -3.32 5.59
C GLU A 44 8.98 -2.62 5.26
N VAL A 45 9.46 -2.71 4.01
CA VAL A 45 10.62 -1.93 3.56
C VAL A 45 10.31 -0.43 3.65
N LEU A 46 9.17 0.00 3.11
CA LEU A 46 8.84 1.43 3.10
C LEU A 46 8.59 1.98 4.51
N ARG A 47 7.94 1.20 5.37
CA ARG A 47 7.70 1.52 6.78
C ARG A 47 9.01 1.78 7.53
N LYS A 48 10.04 0.96 7.29
CA LYS A 48 11.38 1.11 7.89
C LYS A 48 12.10 2.35 7.36
N ASN A 49 12.02 2.61 6.05
CA ASN A 49 12.67 3.76 5.42
C ASN A 49 12.16 5.11 5.96
N HIS A 50 10.89 5.16 6.35
CA HIS A 50 10.27 6.36 6.93
C HIS A 50 10.19 6.33 8.46
N HIS A 51 11.08 5.55 9.11
CA HIS A 51 11.24 5.49 10.57
C HIS A 51 9.94 5.29 11.36
N HIS A 52 9.02 4.45 10.86
CA HIS A 52 7.72 4.23 11.50
C HIS A 52 6.90 5.53 11.72
N SER A 53 7.06 6.51 10.82
CA SER A 53 6.23 7.70 10.77
C SER A 53 4.75 7.32 10.77
N ARG A 54 3.97 7.93 11.67
CA ARG A 54 2.54 7.63 11.80
C ARG A 54 1.78 7.86 10.50
N LEU A 55 2.10 8.94 9.80
CA LEU A 55 1.52 9.25 8.49
C LEU A 55 1.85 8.15 7.46
N CYS A 56 3.09 7.65 7.44
CA CYS A 56 3.49 6.56 6.55
C CYS A 56 2.70 5.28 6.87
N GLU A 57 2.54 4.91 8.14
CA GLU A 57 1.77 3.73 8.53
C GLU A 57 0.30 3.84 8.12
N ASP A 58 -0.34 4.99 8.35
CA ASP A 58 -1.74 5.21 7.99
C ASP A 58 -1.94 5.15 6.45
N LEU A 59 -1.00 5.69 5.67
CA LEU A 59 -1.05 5.62 4.20
C LEU A 59 -0.80 4.20 3.67
N LEU A 60 0.17 3.48 4.23
CA LEU A 60 0.47 2.09 3.86
C LEU A 60 -0.74 1.18 4.13
N LEU A 61 -1.44 1.37 5.25
CA LEU A 61 -2.69 0.67 5.56
C LEU A 61 -3.78 0.99 4.53
N ALA A 62 -3.92 2.25 4.12
CA ALA A 62 -4.88 2.64 3.09
C ALA A 62 -4.58 1.99 1.73
N VAL A 63 -3.30 1.95 1.33
CA VAL A 63 -2.83 1.28 0.11
C VAL A 63 -3.17 -0.21 0.14
N ALA A 64 -2.81 -0.91 1.21
CA ALA A 64 -3.08 -2.34 1.35
C ALA A 64 -4.58 -2.66 1.27
N LYS A 65 -5.39 -1.89 2.01
CA LYS A 65 -6.85 -2.07 2.07
C LYS A 65 -7.52 -1.85 0.72
N ASP A 66 -7.08 -0.84 -0.05
CA ASP A 66 -7.64 -0.59 -1.38
C ASP A 66 -7.27 -1.71 -2.37
N LEU A 67 -6.02 -2.17 -2.37
CA LEU A 67 -5.58 -3.30 -3.19
C LEU A 67 -6.37 -4.59 -2.87
N GLU A 68 -6.57 -4.89 -1.58
CA GLU A 68 -7.36 -6.05 -1.13
C GLU A 68 -8.82 -5.94 -1.59
N ASN A 69 -9.44 -4.77 -1.43
CA ASN A 69 -10.81 -4.52 -1.89
C ASN A 69 -10.94 -4.71 -3.41
N LYS A 70 -9.96 -4.25 -4.18
CA LYS A 70 -9.95 -4.40 -5.64
C LYS A 70 -9.72 -5.86 -6.05
N ALA A 71 -8.82 -6.59 -5.39
CA ALA A 71 -8.63 -8.02 -5.61
C ALA A 71 -9.93 -8.80 -5.40
N LYS A 72 -10.66 -8.51 -4.31
CA LYS A 72 -11.95 -9.13 -3.99
C LYS A 72 -13.03 -8.81 -5.03
N ARG A 73 -13.11 -7.56 -5.50
CA ARG A 73 -14.09 -7.16 -6.54
C ARG A 73 -13.80 -7.79 -7.90
N ASN A 74 -12.53 -7.95 -8.23
CA ASN A 74 -12.09 -8.52 -9.51
C ASN A 74 -12.07 -10.06 -9.50
N ASN A 75 -12.39 -10.71 -8.37
CA ASN A 75 -12.50 -12.16 -8.27
C ASN A 75 -13.92 -12.62 -8.64
N PRO A 76 -14.12 -13.34 -9.76
CA PRO A 76 -15.45 -13.76 -10.22
C PRO A 76 -16.20 -14.68 -9.25
N VAL A 77 -15.51 -15.36 -8.32
CA VAL A 77 -16.15 -16.25 -7.33
C VAL A 77 -17.04 -15.46 -6.35
N ALA A 78 -16.72 -14.19 -6.08
CA ALA A 78 -17.55 -13.33 -5.23
C ALA A 78 -18.83 -12.83 -5.91
N SER A 79 -18.91 -12.87 -7.24
CA SER A 79 -20.07 -12.37 -8.01
C SER A 79 -21.23 -13.37 -8.13
N ILE A 80 -21.07 -14.60 -7.61
CA ILE A 80 -22.11 -15.66 -7.68
C ILE A 80 -23.09 -15.58 -6.48
N LYS A 81 -22.85 -14.70 -5.50
CA LYS A 81 -23.77 -14.46 -4.38
C LYS A 81 -24.51 -13.13 -4.54
N LYS A 82 -25.42 -13.05 -5.51
CA LYS A 82 -26.49 -12.03 -5.53
C LYS A 82 -27.78 -12.66 -6.02
#